data_AF-U5F7G4-F1
#
_entry.id   AF-U5F7G4-F1
#
_cell.length_a   1.000
_cell.length_b   1.000
_cell.length_c   1.000
_cell.angle_alpha   90.00
_cell.angle_beta   90.00
_cell.angle_gamma   90.00
#
_symmetry.space_group_name_H-M   'P 1'
#
loop_
_entity.id
_entity.type
_entity.pdbx_description
1 polymer ?
#
loop_
_entity_poly.entity_id
_entity_poly.type
_entity_poly.pdbx_seq_one_letter_code
_entity_poly.pdbx_strand_id
1 'polypeptide(L)'
;MSETTGLTISIPLDKVAVGNLTNLLDAKGTLIKKALGIAELPIIIEEDVISFPWFEEMPAAEECTAYTAFIAALCQMSIKQKRINSAEKPTDNEKYAFRCFLLRLGFIGDAHKATRKILLKNLTGSSAFRNGSPAKEVHEDAIS
;
A
#
# COMPACT_ATOMS: atom_id res chain seq x y z
N MET A 1 25.22 4.95 -19.71
CA MET A 1 24.63 4.34 -18.50
C MET A 1 24.15 5.50 -17.65
N SER A 2 22.86 5.82 -17.68
CA SER A 2 22.31 6.78 -16.72
C SER A 2 22.32 6.09 -15.36
N GLU A 3 23.00 6.68 -14.37
CA GLU A 3 22.87 6.24 -12.99
C GLU A 3 21.44 6.53 -12.53
N THR A 4 20.60 5.51 -12.52
CA THR A 4 19.26 5.62 -11.97
C THR A 4 19.38 5.63 -10.45
N THR A 5 19.08 6.76 -9.81
CA THR A 5 19.02 6.84 -8.35
C THR A 5 17.69 6.26 -7.89
N GLY A 6 17.71 5.17 -7.10
CA GLY A 6 16.52 4.57 -6.50
C GLY A 6 16.25 5.06 -5.07
N LEU A 7 15.13 4.63 -4.47
CA LEU A 7 14.79 4.89 -3.07
C LEU A 7 14.79 3.59 -2.28
N THR A 8 15.63 3.52 -1.24
CA THR A 8 15.59 2.48 -0.21
C THR A 8 15.17 3.10 1.12
N ILE A 9 14.18 2.50 1.77
CA ILE A 9 13.72 2.91 3.09
C ILE A 9 14.25 1.90 4.11
N SER A 10 14.87 2.37 5.18
CA SER A 10 15.47 1.53 6.21
C SER A 10 14.94 1.91 7.59
N ILE A 11 14.69 0.91 8.42
CA ILE A 11 14.13 1.06 9.78
C ILE A 11 14.97 0.19 10.73
N PRO A 12 15.22 0.62 11.98
CA PRO A 12 15.86 -0.25 12.97
C PRO A 12 15.07 -1.54 13.17
N LEU A 13 15.78 -2.68 13.20
CA LEU A 13 15.18 -4.01 13.26
C LEU A 13 14.34 -4.20 14.53
N ASP A 14 14.73 -3.58 15.65
CA ASP A 14 13.99 -3.60 16.92
C ASP A 14 12.61 -2.90 16.85
N LYS A 15 12.36 -2.12 15.79
CA LYS A 15 11.06 -1.47 15.50
C LYS A 15 10.19 -2.28 14.55
N VAL A 16 10.50 -3.55 14.30
CA VAL A 16 9.74 -4.40 13.39
C VAL A 16 9.59 -5.81 13.94
N ALA A 17 8.36 -6.32 13.97
CA ALA A 17 8.13 -7.74 14.19
C ALA A 17 8.19 -8.48 12.85
N VAL A 18 9.38 -8.90 12.44
CA VAL A 18 9.68 -9.43 11.08
C VAL A 18 8.67 -10.50 10.64
N GLY A 19 8.40 -11.52 11.48
CA GLY A 19 7.45 -12.57 11.12
C GLY A 19 6.03 -12.05 10.84
N ASN A 20 5.57 -11.05 11.59
CA ASN A 20 4.26 -10.43 11.33
C ASN A 20 4.30 -9.55 10.09
N LEU A 21 5.40 -8.84 9.84
CA LEU A 21 5.59 -8.03 8.65
C LEU A 21 5.57 -8.91 7.40
N THR A 22 6.30 -10.03 7.37
CA THR A 22 6.29 -10.99 6.27
C THR A 22 4.87 -11.50 6.02
N ASN A 23 4.17 -11.96 7.07
CA ASN A 23 2.78 -12.40 6.93
C ASN A 23 1.86 -11.29 6.38
N LEU A 24 2.09 -10.02 6.77
CA LEU A 24 1.31 -8.89 6.27
C LEU A 24 1.56 -8.65 4.77
N LEU A 25 2.82 -8.71 4.35
CA LEU A 25 3.21 -8.55 2.95
C LEU A 25 2.71 -9.73 2.12
N ASP A 26 2.74 -10.96 2.61
CA ASP A 26 2.16 -12.12 1.91
C ASP A 26 0.66 -11.94 1.71
N ALA A 27 -0.07 -11.54 2.76
CA ALA A 27 -1.53 -11.43 2.70
C ALA A 27 -2.04 -10.28 1.83
N LYS A 28 -1.18 -9.31 1.50
CA LYS A 28 -1.54 -8.07 0.79
C LYS A 28 -0.62 -7.80 -0.40
N GLY A 29 0.27 -8.72 -0.76
CA GLY A 29 1.41 -8.47 -1.63
C GLY A 29 0.99 -7.98 -3.00
N THR A 30 -0.01 -8.60 -3.62
CA THR A 30 -0.51 -8.18 -4.95
C THR A 30 -1.08 -6.77 -4.91
N LEU A 31 -1.85 -6.43 -3.87
CA LEU A 31 -2.41 -5.09 -3.71
C LEU A 31 -1.32 -4.04 -3.46
N ILE A 32 -0.33 -4.34 -2.62
CA ILE A 32 0.76 -3.42 -2.30
C ILE A 32 1.61 -3.17 -3.55
N LYS A 33 2.01 -4.24 -4.26
CA LYS A 33 2.75 -4.15 -5.52
C LYS A 33 2.04 -3.26 -6.53
N LYS A 34 0.74 -3.49 -6.74
CA LYS A 34 -0.07 -2.67 -7.66
C LYS A 34 -0.22 -1.22 -7.19
N ALA A 35 -0.45 -1.00 -5.90
CA ALA A 35 -0.59 0.34 -5.33
C ALA A 35 0.67 1.19 -5.54
N LEU A 36 1.84 0.60 -5.28
CA LEU A 36 3.14 1.25 -5.41
C LEU A 36 3.69 1.26 -6.84
N GLY A 37 3.13 0.43 -7.74
CA GLY A 37 3.61 0.31 -9.11
C GLY A 37 4.94 -0.44 -9.23
N ILE A 38 5.18 -1.42 -8.36
CA ILE A 38 6.45 -2.16 -8.25
C ILE A 38 6.24 -3.65 -8.53
N ALA A 39 7.30 -4.33 -8.98
CA ALA A 39 7.24 -5.74 -9.35
C ALA A 39 7.36 -6.69 -8.14
N GLU A 40 8.18 -6.33 -7.16
CA GLU A 40 8.56 -7.19 -6.04
C GLU A 40 8.56 -6.42 -4.71
N LEU A 41 8.53 -7.18 -3.61
CA LEU A 41 8.58 -6.66 -2.24
C LEU A 41 9.75 -7.29 -1.45
N PRO A 42 10.99 -7.20 -1.94
CA PRO A 42 12.14 -7.75 -1.22
C PRO A 42 12.28 -7.07 0.15
N ILE A 43 12.74 -7.85 1.11
CA ILE A 43 13.16 -7.36 2.43
C ILE A 43 14.62 -7.78 2.60
N ILE A 44 15.49 -6.82 2.90
CA ILE A 44 16.87 -7.08 3.29
C ILE A 44 16.97 -6.88 4.80
N ILE A 45 17.49 -7.89 5.50
CA ILE A 45 17.73 -7.82 6.95
C ILE A 45 19.23 -7.93 7.16
N GLU A 46 19.78 -6.92 7.83
CA GLU A 46 21.15 -6.85 8.31
C GLU A 46 21.14 -6.84 9.84
N GLU A 47 22.30 -6.67 10.49
CA GLU A 47 22.47 -6.87 11.93
C GLU A 47 21.42 -6.13 12.79
N ASP A 48 21.23 -4.83 12.56
CA ASP A 48 20.30 -3.99 13.32
C ASP A 48 19.29 -3.23 12.44
N VAL A 49 19.24 -3.54 11.15
CA VAL A 49 18.46 -2.76 10.17
C VAL A 49 17.68 -3.68 9.24
N ILE A 50 16.44 -3.28 8.95
CA ILE A 50 15.62 -3.84 7.89
C ILE A 50 15.41 -2.78 6.80
N SER A 51 15.63 -3.18 5.55
CA SER A 51 15.62 -2.31 4.38
C SER A 51 14.62 -2.79 3.32
N PHE A 52 13.96 -1.83 2.68
CA PHE A 52 12.93 -2.00 1.66
C PHE A 52 13.39 -1.36 0.34
N PRO A 53 14.20 -2.06 -0.47
CA PRO A 53 14.69 -1.56 -1.76
C PRO A 53 13.63 -1.75 -2.84
N TRP A 54 12.46 -1.13 -2.65
CA TRP A 54 11.28 -1.35 -3.50
C TRP A 54 11.25 -0.49 -4.76
N PHE A 55 12.03 0.60 -4.80
CA PHE A 55 11.97 1.60 -5.86
C PHE A 55 13.32 1.72 -6.57
N GLU A 56 13.38 1.21 -7.81
CA GLU A 56 14.56 1.30 -8.67
C GLU A 56 14.81 2.74 -9.15
N GLU A 57 13.73 3.51 -9.31
CA GLU A 57 13.77 4.92 -9.69
C GLU A 57 13.32 5.81 -8.53
N MET A 58 13.89 7.01 -8.42
CA MET A 58 13.54 8.00 -7.41
C MET A 58 12.10 8.49 -7.63
N PRO A 59 11.16 8.22 -6.71
CA PRO A 59 9.80 8.74 -6.82
C PRO A 59 9.74 10.27 -6.67
N ALA A 60 8.59 10.86 -7.01
CA ALA A 60 8.39 12.28 -6.73
C ALA A 60 8.40 12.56 -5.21
N ALA A 61 8.72 13.78 -4.78
CA ALA A 61 8.87 14.12 -3.36
C ALA A 61 7.62 13.78 -2.51
N GLU A 62 6.42 14.00 -3.04
CA GLU A 62 5.16 13.64 -2.36
C GLU A 62 5.00 12.11 -2.23
N GLU A 63 5.48 11.36 -3.21
CA GLU A 63 5.45 9.90 -3.22
C GLU A 63 6.46 9.32 -2.25
N CYS A 64 7.69 9.85 -2.21
CA CYS A 64 8.68 9.49 -1.20
C CYS A 64 8.10 9.62 0.22
N THR A 65 7.39 10.73 0.48
CA THR A 65 6.72 10.96 1.77
C THR A 65 5.61 9.95 2.02
N ALA A 66 4.76 9.69 1.02
CA ALA A 66 3.67 8.74 1.11
C ALA A 66 4.16 7.30 1.34
N TYR A 67 5.18 6.86 0.62
CA TYR A 67 5.75 5.51 0.68
C TYR A 67 6.51 5.29 1.99
N THR A 68 7.27 6.29 2.44
CA THR A 68 7.94 6.25 3.75
C THR A 68 6.91 6.11 4.88
N ALA A 69 5.86 6.94 4.87
CA ALA A 69 4.79 6.86 5.88
C ALA A 69 4.07 5.50 5.83
N PHE A 70 3.83 4.96 4.63
CA PHE A 70 3.19 3.67 4.44
C PHE A 70 4.03 2.52 5.00
N ILE A 71 5.31 2.44 4.64
CA ILE A 71 6.22 1.39 5.13
C ILE A 71 6.40 1.48 6.65
N ALA A 72 6.53 2.68 7.20
CA ALA A 72 6.58 2.88 8.65
C ALA A 72 5.29 2.37 9.33
N ALA A 73 4.12 2.61 8.75
CA ALA A 73 2.85 2.12 9.28
C ALA A 73 2.73 0.59 9.21
N LEU A 74 3.25 -0.06 8.14
CA LEU A 74 3.32 -1.53 8.06
C LEU A 74 4.18 -2.09 9.19
N CYS A 75 5.35 -1.50 9.41
CA CYS A 75 6.25 -1.89 10.50
C CYS A 75 5.60 -1.71 11.87
N GLN A 76 4.94 -0.57 12.11
CA GLN A 76 4.23 -0.32 13.35
C GLN A 76 3.06 -1.30 13.57
N MET A 77 2.32 -1.63 12.50
CA MET A 77 1.26 -2.64 12.56
C MET A 77 1.80 -4.04 12.88
N SER A 78 2.98 -4.39 12.35
CA SER A 78 3.62 -5.68 12.63
C SER A 78 3.87 -5.90 14.13
N ILE A 79 4.27 -4.85 14.85
CA ILE A 79 4.47 -4.90 16.32
C ILE A 79 3.13 -4.94 17.05
N LYS A 80 2.20 -4.06 16.68
CA LYS A 80 0.94 -3.87 17.42
C LYS A 80 0.03 -5.09 17.34
N GLN A 81 0.04 -5.83 16.24
CA GLN A 81 -0.83 -6.99 16.07
C GLN A 81 -0.18 -8.25 16.62
N LYS A 82 -0.90 -8.96 17.52
CA LYS A 82 -0.41 -10.22 18.10
C LYS A 82 -0.18 -11.32 17.05
N ARG A 83 -1.02 -11.36 16.01
CA ARG A 83 -0.91 -12.33 14.90
C ARG A 83 -1.47 -11.73 13.62
N ILE A 84 -0.79 -11.97 12.50
CA ILE A 84 -1.26 -11.64 11.15
C ILE A 84 -1.36 -12.94 10.34
N ASN A 85 -2.46 -13.12 9.61
CA ASN A 85 -2.65 -14.26 8.71
C ASN A 85 -2.04 -13.91 7.35
N SER A 86 -1.16 -14.77 6.81
CA SER A 86 -0.49 -14.62 5.52
C SER A 86 -1.36 -14.93 4.30
N ALA A 87 -2.54 -15.52 4.49
CA ALA A 87 -3.44 -15.86 3.39
C ALA A 87 -3.90 -14.61 2.63
N GLU A 88 -3.49 -14.52 1.37
CA GLU A 88 -3.99 -13.52 0.45
C GLU A 88 -5.50 -13.74 0.21
N LYS A 89 -6.25 -12.64 0.20
CA LYS A 89 -7.69 -12.67 -0.06
C LYS A 89 -7.96 -12.00 -1.40
N PRO A 90 -8.57 -12.71 -2.37
CA PRO A 90 -8.98 -12.09 -3.61
C PRO A 90 -9.98 -10.97 -3.33
N THR A 91 -9.93 -9.93 -4.15
CA THR A 91 -10.82 -8.78 -4.02
C THR A 91 -11.25 -8.28 -5.39
N ASP A 92 -12.55 -8.13 -5.58
CA ASP A 92 -13.12 -7.62 -6.83
C ASP A 92 -13.02 -6.09 -6.93
N ASN A 93 -12.82 -5.42 -5.78
CA ASN A 93 -12.61 -3.99 -5.71
C ASN A 93 -11.36 -3.63 -4.91
N GLU A 94 -10.26 -3.47 -5.63
CA GLU A 94 -8.94 -3.17 -5.07
C GLU A 94 -8.92 -1.83 -4.33
N LYS A 95 -9.48 -0.76 -4.92
CA LYS A 95 -9.51 0.57 -4.27
C LYS A 95 -10.24 0.54 -2.95
N TYR A 96 -11.39 -0.13 -2.87
CA TYR A 96 -12.13 -0.25 -1.61
C TYR A 96 -11.33 -1.05 -0.56
N ALA A 97 -10.83 -2.22 -0.95
CA ALA A 97 -10.07 -3.08 -0.05
C ALA A 97 -8.81 -2.40 0.49
N PHE A 98 -8.05 -1.72 -0.39
CA PHE A 98 -6.85 -1.01 0.00
C PHE A 98 -7.16 0.24 0.82
N ARG A 99 -8.24 0.97 0.52
CA ARG A 99 -8.70 2.07 1.39
C ARG A 99 -8.98 1.58 2.80
N CYS A 100 -9.74 0.49 2.97
CA CYS A 100 -9.99 -0.10 4.28
C CYS A 100 -8.69 -0.52 4.99
N PHE A 101 -7.70 -0.99 4.23
CA PHE A 101 -6.39 -1.30 4.78
C PHE A 101 -5.65 -0.04 5.27
N LEU A 102 -5.61 1.03 4.47
CA LEU A 102 -5.01 2.31 4.87
C LEU A 102 -5.68 2.90 6.13
N LEU A 103 -7.00 2.76 6.27
CA LEU A 103 -7.70 3.19 7.49
C LEU A 103 -7.25 2.37 8.72
N ARG A 104 -7.06 1.06 8.57
CA ARG A 104 -6.52 0.21 9.67
C ARG A 104 -5.06 0.54 10.02
N LEU A 105 -4.29 1.07 9.06
CA LEU A 105 -2.93 1.56 9.27
C LEU A 105 -2.88 2.95 9.92
N GLY A 106 -4.02 3.65 10.03
CA GLY A 106 -4.10 4.97 10.68
C GLY A 106 -4.13 6.16 9.73
N PHE A 107 -4.25 5.96 8.41
CA PHE A 107 -4.37 7.06 7.43
C PHE A 107 -5.79 7.68 7.45
N ILE A 108 -6.14 8.36 8.55
CA ILE A 108 -7.48 8.89 8.86
C ILE A 108 -7.44 10.42 8.88
N GLY A 109 -8.50 11.06 8.39
CA GLY A 109 -8.61 12.53 8.35
C GLY A 109 -7.92 13.17 7.14
N ASP A 110 -7.95 14.50 7.10
CA ASP A 110 -7.53 15.29 5.93
C ASP A 110 -6.01 15.38 5.77
N ALA A 111 -5.25 15.29 6.86
CA ALA A 111 -3.78 15.27 6.83
C ALA A 111 -3.24 14.12 5.95
N HIS A 112 -3.96 13.00 5.86
CA HIS A 112 -3.57 11.84 5.06
C HIS A 112 -4.23 11.80 3.67
N LYS A 113 -4.95 12.86 3.26
CA LYS A 113 -5.68 12.89 1.99
C LYS A 113 -4.74 12.74 0.78
N ALA A 114 -3.61 13.44 0.78
CA ALA A 114 -2.61 13.34 -0.28
C ALA A 114 -2.00 11.93 -0.34
N THR A 115 -1.55 11.39 0.79
CA THR A 115 -0.99 10.03 0.87
C THR A 115 -1.98 8.97 0.38
N ARG A 116 -3.26 9.04 0.79
CA ARG A 116 -4.28 8.11 0.30
C ARG A 116 -4.52 8.25 -1.19
N LYS A 117 -4.47 9.47 -1.73
CA LYS A 117 -4.62 9.70 -3.18
C LYS A 117 -3.49 9.00 -3.95
N ILE A 118 -2.26 9.15 -3.50
CA ILE A 118 -1.07 8.52 -4.10
C ILE A 118 -1.20 6.99 -4.04
N LEU A 119 -1.45 6.44 -2.86
CA LEU A 119 -1.51 4.99 -2.62
C LEU A 119 -2.72 4.27 -3.27
N LEU A 120 -3.72 5.02 -3.74
CA LEU A 120 -4.92 4.45 -4.40
C LEU A 120 -4.91 4.65 -5.92
N LYS A 121 -3.97 5.44 -6.48
CA LYS A 121 -4.04 5.91 -7.87
C LYS A 121 -3.97 4.78 -8.91
N ASN A 122 -3.21 3.72 -8.61
CA ASN A 122 -2.93 2.61 -9.52
C ASN A 122 -3.92 1.43 -9.38
N LEU A 123 -4.82 1.49 -8.39
CA LEU A 123 -5.78 0.43 -8.12
C LEU A 123 -7.05 0.61 -8.95
N THR A 124 -7.80 -0.47 -9.14
CA THR A 124 -9.07 -0.46 -9.90
C THR A 124 -10.30 -0.48 -8.97
N GLY A 125 -11.46 -0.15 -9.53
CA GLY A 125 -12.74 -0.13 -8.79
C GLY A 125 -13.05 1.21 -8.11
N SER A 126 -14.04 1.18 -7.21
CA SER A 126 -14.53 2.35 -6.47
C SER A 126 -14.00 2.36 -5.05
N SER A 127 -13.52 3.51 -4.56
CA SER A 127 -13.11 3.62 -3.15
C SER A 127 -14.29 3.76 -2.18
N ALA A 128 -15.50 4.03 -2.67
CA ALA A 128 -16.70 4.28 -1.86
C ALA A 128 -17.56 3.03 -1.63
N PHE A 129 -17.63 2.12 -2.61
CA PHE A 129 -18.55 0.98 -2.58
C PHE A 129 -17.80 -0.35 -2.61
N ARG A 130 -18.16 -1.28 -1.70
CA ARG A 130 -17.50 -2.59 -1.60
C ARG A 130 -17.63 -3.43 -2.87
N ASN A 131 -18.78 -3.40 -3.54
CA ASN A 131 -19.07 -4.22 -4.73
C ASN A 131 -18.89 -3.45 -6.05
N GLY A 132 -18.11 -2.36 -6.04
CA GLY A 132 -18.05 -1.43 -7.17
C GLY A 132 -19.23 -0.46 -7.16
N SER A 133 -19.17 0.58 -8.00
CA SER A 133 -20.33 1.47 -8.16
C SER A 133 -21.51 0.66 -8.70
N PRO A 134 -22.75 0.88 -8.23
CA PRO A 134 -23.92 0.35 -8.91
C PRO A 134 -23.81 0.72 -10.39
N ALA A 135 -24.13 -0.20 -11.30
CA ALA A 135 -24.27 0.14 -12.71
C ALA A 135 -25.18 1.38 -12.77
N LYS A 136 -24.66 2.50 -13.27
CA LYS A 136 -25.53 3.61 -13.65
C LYS A 136 -26.44 3.01 -14.71
N GLU A 137 -27.71 2.82 -14.39
CA GLU A 137 -28.74 2.71 -15.42
C GLU A 137 -28.59 3.97 -16.27
N VAL A 138 -28.11 3.78 -17.50
CA VAL A 138 -28.18 4.79 -18.54
C VAL A 138 -29.67 4.94 -18.84
N HIS A 139 -30.31 5.92 -18.23
CA HIS A 139 -31.55 6.44 -18.78
C HIS A 139 -31.18 7.06 -20.12
N GLU A 140 -31.44 6.33 -21.21
CA GLU A 140 -31.58 6.92 -22.54
C GLU A 140 -32.79 7.86 -22.46
N ASP A 141 -32.54 9.14 -22.20
CA ASP A 141 -33.51 10.18 -22.50
C ASP A 141 -33.62 10.27 -24.02
N ALA A 142 -34.59 9.54 -24.56
CA ALA A 142 -35.17 9.84 -25.85
C ALA A 142 -35.69 11.27 -25.83
N ILE A 143 -35.09 12.16 -26.61
CA ILE A 143 -35.71 13.43 -26.99
C ILE A 143 -35.81 13.44 -28.52
N SER A 144 -37.07 13.56 -28.92
CA SER A 144 -37.63 13.53 -30.26
C SER A 144 -37.22 14.73 -31.13
#